data_AF-A0A7X7JNM3-F1
#
_entry.id   AF-A0A7X7JNM3-F1
#
_cell.length_a   1.000
_cell.length_b   1.000
_cell.length_c   1.000
_cell.angle_alpha   90.00
_cell.angle_beta   90.00
_cell.angle_gamma   90.00
#
_symmetry.space_group_name_H-M   'P 1'
#
loop_
_entity.id
_entity.type
_entity.pdbx_description
1 polymer ?
#
loop_
_entity_poly.entity_id
_entity_poly.type
_entity_poly.pdbx_seq_one_letter_code
_entity_poly.pdbx_strand_id
1 'polypeptide(L)'
;MADLRLLDELVARYLADLSARQLWIHWLFLSLVLAAAGLWSSRLPGGERSARWVRLIVTCAAAGYGVWAAYQLMWVGDDAFISFRYAKNLIDGHGLVYNPGERVEGYTNFLWTILLAIAMGFGADPVAASVVLSLGSLAVLVFLVAWLSAHTAPPGSRV
;
A
#
# COMPACT_ATOMS: atom_id res chain seq x y z
N MET A 1 -19.67 -35.38 -8.24
CA MET A 1 -18.76 -35.00 -9.34
C MET A 1 -18.99 -33.53 -9.58
N ALA A 2 -18.13 -32.65 -9.04
CA ALA A 2 -18.32 -31.20 -9.18
C ALA A 2 -18.26 -30.84 -10.67
N ASP A 3 -19.18 -29.98 -11.12
CA ASP A 3 -19.33 -29.62 -12.53
C ASP A 3 -18.13 -28.78 -12.99
N LEU A 4 -17.18 -29.45 -13.65
CA LEU A 4 -15.95 -28.84 -14.15
C LEU A 4 -16.24 -27.69 -15.14
N ARG A 5 -17.39 -27.71 -15.84
CA ARG A 5 -17.77 -26.62 -16.75
C ARG A 5 -18.06 -25.32 -16.03
N LEU A 6 -18.66 -25.40 -14.84
CA LEU A 6 -18.96 -24.24 -14.02
C LEU A 6 -17.67 -23.62 -13.47
N LEU A 7 -16.67 -24.46 -13.19
CA LEU A 7 -15.34 -24.04 -12.75
C LEU A 7 -14.58 -23.35 -13.88
N ASP A 8 -14.64 -23.89 -15.10
CA ASP A 8 -14.03 -23.29 -16.29
C ASP A 8 -14.64 -21.91 -16.62
N GLU A 9 -15.96 -21.77 -16.55
CA GLU A 9 -16.64 -20.48 -16.76
C GLU A 9 -16.28 -19.44 -15.69
N LEU A 10 -16.19 -19.86 -14.43
CA LEU A 10 -15.78 -18.97 -13.33
C LEU A 10 -14.33 -18.52 -13.49
N VAL A 11 -13.43 -19.43 -13.86
CA VAL A 11 -12.02 -19.11 -14.12
C VAL A 11 -11.90 -18.16 -15.31
N ALA A 12 -12.63 -18.40 -16.40
CA ALA A 12 -12.63 -17.50 -17.57
C ALA A 12 -13.14 -16.09 -17.22
N ARG A 13 -14.21 -15.97 -16.42
CA ARG A 13 -14.72 -14.68 -15.94
C ARG A 13 -13.74 -13.98 -15.00
N TYR A 14 -13.10 -14.73 -14.12
CA TYR A 14 -12.09 -14.21 -13.20
C TYR A 14 -10.84 -13.71 -13.94
N LEU A 15 -10.37 -14.46 -14.94
CA LEU A 15 -9.25 -14.06 -15.81
C LEU A 15 -9.61 -12.85 -16.69
N ALA A 16 -10.86 -12.74 -17.14
CA ALA A 16 -11.36 -11.56 -17.85
C ALA A 16 -11.39 -10.33 -16.92
N ASP A 17 -11.82 -10.46 -15.67
CA ASP A 17 -11.80 -9.37 -14.68
C ASP A 17 -10.36 -8.98 -14.29
N LEU A 18 -9.45 -9.95 -14.15
CA LEU A 18 -8.02 -9.72 -13.93
C LEU A 18 -7.36 -8.98 -15.10
N SER A 19 -7.72 -9.29 -16.34
CA SER A 19 -7.20 -8.58 -17.52
C SER A 19 -7.78 -7.17 -17.67
N ALA A 20 -9.02 -6.94 -17.21
CA ALA A 20 -9.61 -5.60 -17.10
C ALA A 20 -8.97 -4.76 -15.98
N ARG A 21 -8.48 -5.39 -14.91
CA ARG A 21 -7.66 -4.78 -13.84
C ARG A 21 -6.18 -4.65 -14.26
N GLN A 22 -5.92 -4.20 -15.48
CA GLN A 22 -4.61 -3.99 -16.10
C GLN A 22 -3.85 -2.79 -15.48
N LEU A 23 -3.72 -2.80 -14.16
CA LEU A 23 -3.17 -1.76 -13.31
C LEU A 23 -1.68 -1.52 -13.57
N TRP A 24 -0.97 -2.52 -14.09
CA TRP A 24 0.42 -2.37 -14.53
C TRP A 24 0.59 -1.34 -15.65
N ILE A 25 -0.42 -1.14 -16.51
CA ILE A 25 -0.41 -0.10 -17.55
C ILE A 25 -0.48 1.29 -16.92
N HIS A 26 -1.24 1.45 -15.83
CA HIS A 26 -1.31 2.71 -15.09
C HIS A 26 0.03 3.06 -14.41
N TRP A 27 0.74 2.06 -13.87
CA TRP A 27 2.07 2.25 -13.29
C TRP A 27 3.16 2.51 -14.35
N LEU A 28 3.09 1.84 -15.50
CA LEU A 28 3.94 2.12 -16.66
C LEU A 28 3.70 3.55 -17.18
N PHE A 29 2.43 3.98 -17.26
CA PHE A 29 2.07 5.30 -17.72
C PHE A 29 2.52 6.39 -16.73
N LEU A 30 2.33 6.18 -15.42
CA LEU A 30 2.78 7.11 -14.38
C LEU A 30 4.31 7.26 -14.37
N SER A 31 5.06 6.15 -14.48
CA SER A 31 6.52 6.18 -14.54
C SER A 31 7.04 6.89 -15.78
N LEU A 32 6.39 6.70 -16.95
CA LEU A 32 6.70 7.44 -18.17
C LEU A 32 6.41 8.94 -18.03
N VAL A 33 5.29 9.32 -17.41
CA VAL A 33 4.93 10.73 -17.16
C VAL A 33 5.93 11.40 -16.21
N LEU A 34 6.34 10.71 -15.13
CA LEU A 34 7.33 11.23 -14.17
C LEU A 34 8.72 11.34 -14.80
N ALA A 35 9.15 10.35 -15.59
CA ALA A 35 10.42 10.39 -16.32
C ALA A 35 10.43 11.52 -17.37
N ALA A 36 9.33 11.68 -18.12
CA ALA A 36 9.16 12.76 -19.08
C ALA A 36 9.13 14.14 -18.39
N ALA A 37 8.48 14.27 -17.24
CA ALA A 37 8.48 15.49 -16.44
C ALA A 37 9.88 15.84 -15.89
N GLY A 38 10.63 14.83 -15.43
CA GLY A 38 12.02 15.01 -14.99
C GLY A 38 12.92 15.48 -16.14
N LEU A 39 12.83 14.83 -17.30
CA LEU A 39 13.57 15.17 -18.52
C LEU A 39 13.13 16.49 -19.17
N TRP A 40 11.87 16.90 -19.00
CA TRP A 40 11.35 18.18 -19.46
C TRP A 40 11.79 19.32 -18.55
N SER A 41 11.81 19.09 -17.23
CA SER A 41 12.22 20.09 -16.24
C SER A 41 13.67 20.55 -16.41
N SER A 42 14.54 19.68 -16.95
CA SER A 42 15.95 20.00 -17.25
C SER A 42 16.13 20.84 -18.52
N ARG A 43 15.05 21.10 -19.29
CA ARG A 43 15.10 21.82 -20.57
C ARG A 43 14.41 23.18 -20.57
N LEU A 44 13.82 23.62 -19.45
CA LEU A 44 13.13 24.91 -19.38
C LEU A 44 14.14 26.07 -19.33
N PRO A 45 14.16 26.99 -20.32
CA PRO A 45 14.99 28.19 -20.26
C PRO A 45 14.30 29.27 -19.39
N GLY A 46 15.01 29.78 -18.38
CA GLY A 46 14.76 31.10 -17.76
C GLY A 46 13.91 31.13 -16.47
N GLY A 47 14.46 31.82 -15.45
CA GLY A 47 13.76 32.35 -14.26
C GLY A 47 13.36 31.32 -13.20
N GLU A 48 14.03 31.34 -12.04
CA GLU A 48 13.79 30.39 -10.94
C GLU A 48 12.32 30.27 -10.48
N ARG A 49 11.51 31.33 -10.64
CA ARG A 49 10.11 31.39 -10.20
C ARG A 49 9.13 30.63 -11.10
N SER A 50 9.21 30.76 -12.42
CA SER A 50 8.31 30.08 -13.37
C SER A 50 8.54 28.57 -13.35
N ALA A 51 9.81 28.15 -13.34
CA ALA A 51 10.18 26.74 -13.19
C ALA A 51 9.72 26.12 -11.86
N ARG A 52 9.67 26.90 -10.76
CA ARG A 52 9.16 26.43 -9.46
C ARG A 52 7.68 26.09 -9.49
N TRP A 53 6.84 26.93 -10.08
CA TRP A 53 5.40 26.68 -10.14
C TRP A 53 5.05 25.49 -11.04
N VAL A 54 5.74 25.35 -12.18
CA VAL A 54 5.58 24.18 -13.05
C VAL A 54 5.94 22.90 -12.30
N ARG A 55 7.07 22.88 -11.58
CA ARG A 55 7.46 21.73 -10.74
C ARG A 55 6.41 21.41 -9.67
N LEU A 56 5.93 22.41 -8.94
CA LEU A 56 4.89 22.21 -7.92
C LEU A 56 3.60 21.62 -8.50
N ILE A 57 3.10 22.17 -9.62
CA ILE A 57 1.88 21.68 -10.27
C ILE A 57 2.05 20.23 -10.70
N VAL A 58 3.18 19.88 -11.32
CA VAL A 58 3.46 18.51 -11.76
C VAL A 58 3.57 17.55 -10.58
N THR A 59 4.28 17.93 -9.52
CA THR A 59 4.40 17.10 -8.30
C THR A 59 3.04 16.90 -7.63
N CYS A 60 2.24 17.94 -7.49
CA CYS A 60 0.89 17.85 -6.91
C CYS A 60 -0.04 16.99 -7.79
N ALA A 61 0.01 17.14 -9.12
CA ALA A 61 -0.78 16.33 -10.04
C ALA A 61 -0.39 14.84 -9.98
N ALA A 62 0.90 14.54 -9.94
CA ALA A 62 1.39 13.17 -9.80
C ALA A 62 1.01 12.55 -8.44
N ALA A 63 1.12 13.31 -7.35
CA ALA A 63 0.70 12.87 -6.03
C ALA A 63 -0.82 12.62 -5.98
N GLY A 64 -1.62 13.53 -6.54
CA GLY A 64 -3.08 13.38 -6.63
C GLY A 64 -3.51 12.16 -7.44
N TYR A 65 -2.89 11.94 -8.60
CA TYR A 65 -3.12 10.72 -9.40
C TYR A 65 -2.69 9.46 -8.64
N GLY A 66 -1.55 9.49 -7.95
CA GLY A 66 -1.07 8.38 -7.14
C GLY A 66 -2.05 8.01 -6.03
N VAL A 67 -2.61 8.98 -5.32
CA VAL A 67 -3.64 8.78 -4.30
C VAL A 67 -4.92 8.21 -4.91
N TRP A 68 -5.38 8.77 -6.03
CA TRP A 68 -6.57 8.27 -6.72
C TRP A 68 -6.38 6.82 -7.20
N ALA A 69 -5.25 6.52 -7.83
CA ALA A 69 -4.92 5.17 -8.30
C ALA A 69 -4.83 4.19 -7.13
N ALA A 70 -4.20 4.58 -6.01
CA ALA A 70 -4.13 3.78 -4.79
C ALA A 70 -5.52 3.48 -4.22
N TYR A 71 -6.45 4.45 -4.27
CA TYR A 71 -7.83 4.25 -3.85
C TYR A 71 -8.57 3.24 -4.74
N GLN A 72 -8.41 3.31 -6.06
CA GLN A 72 -9.00 2.33 -6.99
C GLN A 72 -8.40 0.92 -6.82
N LEU A 73 -7.16 0.86 -6.36
CA LEU A 73 -6.41 -0.36 -6.09
C LEU A 73 -6.63 -0.93 -4.70
N MET A 74 -7.42 -0.24 -3.87
CA MET A 74 -7.58 -0.62 -2.48
C MET A 74 -8.35 -1.95 -2.40
N TRP A 75 -7.62 -2.97 -2.01
CA TRP A 75 -8.08 -4.35 -1.86
C TRP A 75 -7.51 -4.87 -0.55
N VAL A 76 -8.28 -5.71 0.15
CA VAL A 76 -7.78 -6.47 1.30
C VAL A 76 -7.56 -7.90 0.85
N GLY A 77 -6.31 -8.37 0.96
CA GLY A 77 -5.95 -9.77 0.69
C GLY A 77 -6.74 -10.73 1.57
N ASP A 78 -7.11 -11.87 1.00
CA ASP A 78 -7.61 -13.02 1.75
C ASP A 78 -6.63 -13.43 2.86
N ASP A 79 -5.32 -13.38 2.60
CA ASP A 79 -4.28 -13.61 3.60
C ASP A 79 -4.37 -12.67 4.82
N ALA A 80 -4.93 -11.46 4.69
CA ALA A 80 -5.09 -10.54 5.82
C ALA A 80 -6.06 -11.09 6.89
N PHE A 81 -7.02 -11.92 6.47
CA PHE A 81 -7.99 -12.54 7.38
C PHE A 81 -7.35 -13.55 8.33
N ILE A 82 -6.18 -14.10 7.98
CA ILE A 82 -5.39 -14.92 8.90
C ILE A 82 -5.01 -14.07 10.11
N SER A 83 -4.36 -12.93 9.91
CA SER A 83 -3.98 -12.01 10.99
C SER A 83 -5.19 -11.50 11.77
N PHE A 84 -6.32 -11.19 11.11
CA PHE A 84 -7.54 -10.76 11.78
C PHE A 84 -8.10 -11.82 12.73
N ARG A 85 -8.06 -13.10 12.33
CA ARG A 85 -8.52 -14.20 13.17
C ARG A 85 -7.63 -14.41 14.39
N TYR A 86 -6.31 -14.36 14.21
CA TYR A 86 -5.37 -14.41 15.33
C TYR A 86 -5.55 -13.23 16.29
N ALA A 87 -5.70 -12.02 15.76
CA ALA A 87 -5.97 -10.82 16.56
C ALA A 87 -7.29 -10.94 17.34
N LYS A 88 -8.35 -11.42 16.69
CA LYS A 88 -9.64 -11.68 17.32
C LYS A 88 -9.53 -12.70 18.45
N ASN A 89 -8.90 -13.85 18.20
CA ASN A 89 -8.74 -14.90 19.21
C ASN A 89 -7.88 -14.42 20.40
N LEU A 90 -6.91 -13.55 20.17
CA LEU A 90 -6.14 -12.92 21.24
C LEU A 90 -7.05 -12.05 22.12
N ILE A 91 -7.91 -11.21 21.53
CA ILE A 91 -8.86 -10.35 22.25
C ILE A 91 -9.90 -11.17 23.01
N ASP A 92 -10.39 -12.26 22.41
CA ASP A 92 -11.37 -13.16 23.02
C ASP A 92 -10.76 -14.03 24.15
N GLY A 93 -9.45 -13.91 24.41
CA GLY A 93 -8.75 -14.61 25.50
C GLY A 93 -8.29 -16.03 25.16
N HIS A 94 -8.43 -16.46 23.91
CA HIS A 94 -7.94 -17.76 23.44
C HIS A 94 -6.42 -17.77 23.16
N GLY A 95 -5.82 -16.59 23.09
CA GLY A 95 -4.41 -16.39 22.74
C GLY A 95 -4.19 -16.33 21.23
N LEU A 96 -2.92 -16.32 20.84
CA LEU A 96 -2.50 -16.27 19.44
C LEU A 96 -2.61 -17.64 18.77
N VAL A 97 -3.84 -18.05 18.48
CA VAL A 97 -4.16 -19.32 17.80
C VAL A 97 -5.12 -19.07 16.64
N TYR A 98 -5.08 -19.91 15.60
CA TYR A 98 -6.09 -19.89 14.54
C TYR A 98 -7.38 -20.60 14.97
N ASN A 99 -7.26 -21.79 15.56
CA ASN A 99 -8.38 -22.55 16.11
C ASN A 99 -8.21 -22.67 17.63
N PRO A 100 -9.19 -22.22 18.44
CA PRO A 100 -9.14 -22.43 19.88
C PRO A 100 -8.95 -23.91 20.24
N GLY A 101 -7.99 -24.21 21.10
CA GLY A 101 -7.60 -25.58 21.47
C GLY A 101 -6.38 -26.12 20.71
N GLU A 102 -6.04 -25.54 19.56
CA GLU A 102 -4.86 -25.90 18.77
C GLU A 102 -3.80 -24.80 18.87
N ARG A 103 -2.65 -25.12 19.47
CA ARG A 103 -1.54 -24.17 19.62
C ARG A 103 -0.58 -24.28 18.46
N VAL A 104 -0.93 -23.63 17.34
CA VAL A 104 -0.11 -23.54 16.14
C VAL A 104 0.05 -22.08 15.75
N GLU A 105 1.29 -21.67 15.46
CA GLU A 105 1.61 -20.35 14.92
C GLU A 105 1.57 -20.41 13.39
N GLY A 106 0.65 -19.65 12.79
CA GLY A 106 0.43 -19.61 11.35
C GLY A 106 0.42 -18.20 10.75
N TYR A 107 0.76 -17.17 11.53
CA TYR A 107 1.00 -15.82 11.02
C TYR A 107 2.50 -15.61 10.80
N THR A 108 2.88 -14.78 9.82
CA THR A 108 4.27 -14.42 9.52
C THR A 108 4.60 -12.97 9.87
N ASN A 109 3.68 -12.30 10.55
CA ASN A 109 3.70 -10.86 10.79
C ASN A 109 3.28 -10.53 12.24
N PHE A 110 4.03 -11.04 13.23
CA PHE A 110 3.71 -10.92 14.66
C PHE A 110 3.35 -9.49 15.10
N LEU A 111 4.23 -8.51 14.82
CA LEU A 111 4.01 -7.11 15.19
C LEU A 111 2.69 -6.57 14.60
N TRP A 112 2.40 -6.90 13.34
CA TRP A 112 1.16 -6.51 12.67
C TRP A 112 -0.08 -7.09 13.35
N THR A 113 -0.06 -8.39 13.66
CA THR A 113 -1.15 -9.07 14.37
C THR A 113 -1.41 -8.44 15.74
N ILE A 114 -0.37 -8.04 16.47
CA ILE A 114 -0.52 -7.35 17.76
C ILE A 114 -1.12 -5.94 17.59
N LEU A 115 -0.64 -5.16 16.61
CA LEU A 115 -1.20 -3.83 16.33
C LEU A 115 -2.68 -3.90 15.96
N LEU A 116 -3.06 -4.89 15.15
CA LEU A 116 -4.46 -5.16 14.83
C LEU A 116 -5.26 -5.56 16.07
N ALA A 117 -4.72 -6.43 16.93
CA ALA A 117 -5.38 -6.82 18.17
C ALA A 117 -5.62 -5.62 19.10
N ILE A 118 -4.66 -4.70 19.19
CA ILE A 118 -4.81 -3.45 19.95
C ILE A 118 -5.94 -2.61 19.36
N ALA A 119 -5.92 -2.36 18.04
CA ALA A 119 -6.94 -1.55 17.38
C ALA A 119 -8.35 -2.15 17.51
N MET A 120 -8.48 -3.45 17.24
CA MET A 120 -9.74 -4.20 17.38
C MET A 120 -10.19 -4.28 18.84
N GLY A 121 -9.26 -4.30 19.80
CA GLY A 121 -9.55 -4.23 21.24
C GLY A 121 -10.21 -2.92 21.66
N PHE A 122 -9.97 -1.82 20.92
CA PHE A 122 -10.70 -0.56 21.06
C PHE A 122 -12.01 -0.51 20.23
N GLY A 123 -12.43 -1.64 19.64
CA GLY A 123 -13.66 -1.74 18.85
C GLY A 123 -13.52 -1.31 17.40
N ALA A 124 -12.30 -1.12 16.88
CA ALA A 124 -12.10 -0.81 15.47
C ALA A 124 -12.45 -2.01 14.58
N ASP A 125 -13.06 -1.73 13.43
CA ASP A 125 -13.23 -2.72 12.35
C ASP A 125 -11.85 -3.19 11.84
N PRO A 126 -11.61 -4.50 11.69
CA PRO A 126 -10.30 -5.04 11.29
C PRO A 126 -9.83 -4.54 9.93
N VAL A 127 -10.74 -4.39 8.96
CA VAL A 127 -10.40 -3.89 7.62
C VAL A 127 -10.01 -2.43 7.70
N ALA A 128 -10.82 -1.58 8.31
CA ALA A 128 -10.51 -0.16 8.50
C ALA A 128 -9.20 0.03 9.28
N ALA A 129 -9.00 -0.71 10.37
CA ALA A 129 -7.78 -0.69 11.16
C ALA A 129 -6.56 -1.05 10.32
N SER A 130 -6.65 -2.11 9.51
CA SER A 130 -5.57 -2.54 8.61
C SER A 130 -5.19 -1.47 7.60
N VAL A 131 -6.17 -0.76 7.03
CA VAL A 131 -5.91 0.32 6.06
C VAL A 131 -5.23 1.50 6.75
N VAL A 132 -5.76 1.95 7.89
CA VAL A 132 -5.19 3.08 8.64
C VAL A 132 -3.78 2.78 9.12
N LEU A 133 -3.54 1.59 9.67
CA LEU A 133 -2.21 1.17 10.11
C LEU A 133 -1.22 1.06 8.94
N SER A 134 -1.67 0.61 7.77
CA SER A 134 -0.84 0.54 6.56
C SER A 134 -0.43 1.94 6.09
N LEU A 135 -1.39 2.87 6.02
CA LEU A 135 -1.14 4.27 5.65
C LEU A 135 -0.22 4.97 6.66
N GLY A 136 -0.44 4.73 7.96
CA GLY A 136 0.43 5.25 9.02
C GLY A 136 1.85 4.72 8.90
N SER A 137 2.01 3.41 8.65
CA SER A 137 3.33 2.78 8.47
C SER A 137 4.07 3.34 7.25
N LEU A 138 3.36 3.58 6.14
CA LEU A 138 3.92 4.23 4.96
C LEU A 138 4.38 5.66 5.25
N ALA A 139 3.56 6.45 5.95
CA ALA A 139 3.92 7.82 6.33
C ALA A 139 5.17 7.84 7.22
N VAL A 140 5.25 6.94 8.20
CA VAL A 140 6.44 6.77 9.06
C VAL A 140 7.67 6.40 8.24
N LEU A 141 7.54 5.44 7.30
CA LEU A 141 8.64 5.04 6.43
C LEU A 141 9.16 6.22 5.60
N VAL A 142 8.27 6.96 4.93
CA VAL A 142 8.63 8.14 4.11
C VAL A 142 9.35 9.18 4.97
N PHE A 143 8.81 9.47 6.17
CA PHE A 143 9.44 10.39 7.10
C PHE A 143 10.84 9.91 7.51
N LEU A 144 11.00 8.65 7.90
CA LEU A 144 12.28 8.10 8.32
C LEU A 144 13.31 8.12 7.19
N VAL A 145 12.91 7.79 5.96
CA VAL A 145 13.78 7.86 4.77
C VAL A 145 14.23 9.32 4.53
N ALA A 146 13.32 10.28 4.59
CA ALA A 146 13.66 11.69 4.40
C ALA A 146 14.58 12.20 5.52
N TRP A 147 14.29 11.82 6.77
CA TRP A 147 15.10 12.18 7.93
C TRP A 147 16.52 11.59 7.83
N LEU A 148 16.65 10.29 7.58
CA LEU A 148 17.94 9.63 7.41
C LEU A 148 18.74 10.26 6.26
N SER A 149 18.10 10.51 5.12
CA SER A 149 18.75 11.13 3.95
C SER A 149 19.35 12.51 4.28
N ALA A 150 18.71 13.29 5.15
CA ALA A 150 19.22 14.58 5.59
C ALA A 150 20.43 14.48 6.55
N HIS A 151 20.59 13.33 7.23
CA HIS A 151 21.62 13.10 8.26
C HIS A 151 22.78 12.21 7.80
N THR A 152 22.62 11.46 6.69
CA THR A 152 23.68 10.63 6.10
C THR A 152 24.31 11.24 4.86
N ALA A 153 23.86 12.43 4.42
CA ALA A 153 24.49 13.15 3.32
C ALA A 153 25.96 13.46 3.65
N PRO A 154 26.92 13.09 2.78
CA PRO A 154 28.34 13.28 3.05
C PRO A 154 28.66 14.76 3.29
N PRO A 155 29.58 15.07 4.23
CA PRO A 155 29.99 16.45 4.51
C PRO A 155 30.64 17.06 3.26
N GLY A 156 29.88 17.87 2.52
CA GLY A 156 30.32 18.53 1.29
C GLY A 156 29.21 19.03 0.35
N SER A 157 27.95 18.61 0.53
CA SER A 157 26.84 18.98 -0.38
C SER A 157 25.95 20.14 0.11
N ARG A 158 26.28 20.76 1.26
CA ARG A 158 25.58 21.97 1.75
C ARG A 158 26.34 23.20 1.27
N VAL A 159 26.06 23.65 0.05
CA VAL A 159 26.45 24.97 -0.49
C VAL A 159 25.18 25.71 -0.86
#